data_AF-A0A2X3JYZ7-F1
#
_entry.id   AF-A0A2X3JYZ7-F1
#
_cell.length_a   1.000
_cell.length_b   1.000
_cell.length_c   1.000
_cell.angle_alpha   90.00
_cell.angle_beta   90.00
_cell.angle_gamma   90.00
#
_symmetry.space_group_name_H-M   'P 1'
#
loop_
_entity.id
_entity.type
_entity.pdbx_description
1 polymer ?
#
loop_
_entity_poly.entity_id
_entity_poly.type
_entity_poly.pdbx_seq_one_letter_code
_entity_poly.pdbx_strand_id
1 'polypeptide(L)'
;MQGSQNAFDVNFEAWQLEINHVLEAASAQSQRNYQISALVFISMIIVAAIYISSALWWTRKMIVQPLAIIGSHFDSIAAGNLARPIAVYGRNEITAIFPSLKTMQQALRGTVSDVRKGSHEMHIGIAEIVAGNNDLSSRTEQQAASLAQTAASMEQLTATVGQNADNARQASELAKNAATTAQAGGVQVSTMTHTMQEIATSSQKIGDIISVIDGIAFQTNILALNAAVEAARAGEQGRGFAVVAGEVRNLASRSAQAAKEIKGLIEESVNRVQQGSKLVNNAAATMIDIVSSVTRVNDIMGEIASASEEQQRGIEQVAQAVSQMDQVTQQNASLVEEAAVATEQLANQADHLSSRVAVFTLEEHEVARHESAQLQIAPVVS
;
A
#
# COMPACT_ATOMS: atom_id res chain seq x y z
N MET A 1 -7.08 -131.52 102.23
CA MET A 1 -6.36 -130.33 101.73
C MET A 1 -6.20 -130.29 100.20
N GLN A 2 -6.92 -131.08 99.39
CA GLN A 2 -6.83 -131.03 97.91
C GLN A 2 -8.06 -130.41 97.21
N GLY A 3 -9.25 -130.42 97.83
CA GLY A 3 -10.47 -129.85 97.22
C GLY A 3 -10.55 -128.31 97.22
N SER A 4 -9.84 -127.63 98.14
CA SER A 4 -9.89 -126.16 98.23
C SER A 4 -8.88 -125.44 97.31
N GLN A 5 -7.83 -126.13 96.85
CA GLN A 5 -6.88 -125.56 95.87
C GLN A 5 -7.46 -125.57 94.45
N ASN A 6 -8.09 -126.67 94.03
CA ASN A 6 -8.73 -126.74 92.70
C ASN A 6 -9.87 -125.71 92.52
N ALA A 7 -10.63 -125.41 93.58
CA ALA A 7 -11.68 -124.38 93.51
C ALA A 7 -11.12 -122.96 93.38
N PHE A 8 -9.93 -122.71 93.95
CA PHE A 8 -9.24 -121.43 93.78
C PHE A 8 -8.68 -121.30 92.37
N ASP A 9 -8.06 -122.33 91.82
CA ASP A 9 -7.48 -122.29 90.47
C ASP A 9 -8.55 -122.11 89.39
N VAL A 10 -9.70 -122.79 89.51
CA VAL A 10 -10.83 -122.61 88.57
C VAL A 10 -11.43 -121.20 88.64
N ASN A 11 -11.58 -120.64 89.85
CA ASN A 11 -12.06 -119.26 89.99
C ASN A 11 -11.00 -118.22 89.55
N PHE A 12 -9.73 -118.52 89.71
CA PHE A 12 -8.63 -117.66 89.27
C PHE A 12 -8.54 -117.64 87.75
N GLU A 13 -8.65 -118.80 87.08
CA GLU A 13 -8.75 -118.88 85.62
C GLU A 13 -10.00 -118.18 85.09
N ALA A 14 -11.16 -118.34 85.75
CA ALA A 14 -12.40 -117.64 85.37
C ALA A 14 -12.27 -116.11 85.52
N TRP A 15 -11.66 -115.63 86.61
CA TRP A 15 -11.40 -114.20 86.81
C TRP A 15 -10.39 -113.65 85.80
N GLN A 16 -9.36 -114.44 85.44
CA GLN A 16 -8.36 -114.06 84.45
C GLN A 16 -8.93 -114.02 83.03
N LEU A 17 -9.85 -114.93 82.69
CA LEU A 17 -10.61 -114.91 81.43
C LEU A 17 -11.56 -113.71 81.36
N GLU A 18 -12.28 -113.39 82.43
CA GLU A 18 -13.16 -112.22 82.49
C GLU A 18 -12.37 -110.91 82.32
N ILE A 19 -11.22 -110.79 83.00
CA ILE A 19 -10.34 -109.62 82.85
C ILE A 19 -9.79 -109.51 81.43
N ASN A 20 -9.35 -110.61 80.83
CA ASN A 20 -8.86 -110.60 79.45
C ASN A 20 -9.97 -110.24 78.47
N HIS A 21 -11.19 -110.74 78.66
CA HIS A 21 -12.35 -110.39 77.83
C HIS A 21 -12.73 -108.90 77.95
N VAL A 22 -12.67 -108.32 79.16
CA VAL A 22 -12.91 -106.88 79.39
C VAL A 22 -11.79 -106.02 78.78
N LEU A 23 -10.52 -106.45 78.86
CA LEU A 23 -9.38 -105.77 78.24
C LEU A 23 -9.41 -105.85 76.70
N GLU A 24 -9.80 -106.99 76.13
CA GLU A 24 -9.99 -107.13 74.69
C GLU A 24 -11.18 -106.29 74.19
N ALA A 25 -12.30 -106.29 74.91
CA ALA A 25 -13.45 -105.44 74.58
C ALA A 25 -13.12 -103.94 74.70
N ALA A 26 -12.38 -103.54 75.74
CA ALA A 26 -11.95 -102.15 75.94
C ALA A 26 -10.91 -101.71 74.90
N SER A 27 -9.96 -102.57 74.53
CA SER A 27 -8.96 -102.28 73.50
C SER A 27 -9.58 -102.21 72.10
N ALA A 28 -10.53 -103.09 71.77
CA ALA A 28 -11.29 -103.05 70.51
C ALA A 28 -12.17 -101.78 70.42
N GLN A 29 -12.82 -101.38 71.51
CA GLN A 29 -13.61 -100.15 71.57
C GLN A 29 -12.72 -98.89 71.46
N SER A 30 -11.55 -98.90 72.09
CA SER A 30 -10.56 -97.82 71.99
C SER A 30 -10.01 -97.66 70.57
N GLN A 31 -9.66 -98.76 69.90
CA GLN A 31 -9.21 -98.74 68.50
C GLN A 31 -10.30 -98.23 67.55
N ARG A 32 -11.56 -98.65 67.76
CA ARG A 32 -12.69 -98.17 66.95
C ARG A 32 -12.94 -96.68 67.14
N ASN A 33 -12.86 -96.20 68.38
CA ASN A 33 -12.99 -94.77 68.68
C ASN A 33 -11.82 -93.97 68.08
N TYR A 34 -10.59 -94.47 68.14
CA TYR A 34 -9.42 -93.83 67.53
C TYR A 34 -9.55 -93.74 66.00
N GLN A 35 -10.03 -94.79 65.34
CA GLN A 35 -10.28 -94.80 63.89
C GLN A 35 -11.41 -93.83 63.49
N ILE A 36 -12.51 -93.76 64.27
CA ILE A 36 -13.60 -92.81 64.03
C ILE A 36 -13.12 -91.37 64.24
N SER A 37 -12.41 -91.08 65.32
CA SER A 37 -11.83 -89.76 65.57
C SER A 37 -10.82 -89.35 64.49
N ALA A 38 -9.99 -90.29 64.00
CA ALA A 38 -9.07 -90.03 62.90
C ALA A 38 -9.81 -89.71 61.58
N LEU A 39 -10.87 -90.44 61.23
CA LEU A 39 -11.68 -90.17 60.04
C LEU A 39 -12.40 -88.82 60.10
N VAL A 40 -12.94 -88.44 61.27
CA VAL A 40 -13.56 -87.12 61.47
C VAL A 40 -12.53 -85.99 61.35
N PHE A 41 -11.32 -86.19 61.88
CA PHE A 41 -10.26 -85.20 61.77
C PHE A 41 -9.79 -85.02 60.32
N ILE A 42 -9.63 -86.12 59.57
CA ILE A 42 -9.26 -86.10 58.16
C ILE A 42 -10.36 -85.44 57.31
N SER A 43 -11.64 -85.76 57.54
CA SER A 43 -12.74 -85.13 56.80
C SER A 43 -12.84 -83.63 57.08
N MET A 44 -12.59 -83.21 58.33
CA MET A 44 -12.54 -81.79 58.69
C MET A 44 -11.39 -81.05 57.99
N ILE A 45 -10.21 -81.68 57.87
CA ILE A 45 -9.08 -81.13 57.10
C ILE A 45 -9.43 -81.00 55.61
N ILE A 46 -10.05 -82.03 55.02
CA ILE A 46 -10.43 -82.01 53.60
C ILE A 46 -11.46 -80.91 53.33
N VAL A 47 -12.48 -80.78 54.17
CA VAL A 47 -13.50 -79.72 54.04
C VAL A 47 -12.87 -78.34 54.20
N ALA A 48 -11.96 -78.17 55.18
CA ALA A 48 -11.21 -76.93 55.35
C ALA A 48 -10.34 -76.61 54.12
N ALA A 49 -9.65 -77.60 53.56
CA ALA A 49 -8.82 -77.44 52.36
C ALA A 49 -9.64 -77.05 51.12
N ILE A 50 -10.82 -77.66 50.92
CA ILE A 50 -11.75 -77.31 49.84
C ILE A 50 -12.29 -75.89 50.04
N TYR A 51 -12.68 -75.53 51.27
CA TYR A 51 -13.16 -74.19 51.60
C TYR A 51 -12.09 -73.13 51.33
N ILE A 52 -10.85 -73.34 51.79
CA ILE A 52 -9.73 -72.43 51.54
C ILE A 52 -9.43 -72.34 50.03
N SER A 53 -9.37 -73.47 49.32
CA SER A 53 -9.05 -73.50 47.89
C SER A 53 -10.12 -72.78 47.05
N SER A 54 -11.40 -73.01 47.36
CA SER A 54 -12.52 -72.33 46.71
C SER A 54 -12.55 -70.83 47.03
N ALA A 55 -12.28 -70.43 48.28
CA ALA A 55 -12.17 -69.03 48.68
C ALA A 55 -11.01 -68.32 47.97
N LEU A 56 -9.84 -68.97 47.86
CA LEU A 56 -8.68 -68.44 47.12
C LEU A 56 -8.95 -68.32 45.62
N TRP A 57 -9.57 -69.33 45.01
CA TRP A 57 -9.95 -69.30 43.60
C TRP A 57 -10.98 -68.20 43.32
N TRP A 58 -12.00 -68.08 44.19
CA TRP A 58 -13.01 -67.03 44.11
C TRP A 58 -12.40 -65.64 44.28
N THR A 59 -11.55 -65.43 45.28
CA THR A 59 -10.83 -64.16 45.53
C THR A 59 -9.95 -63.77 44.34
N ARG A 60 -9.20 -64.74 43.79
CA ARG A 60 -8.35 -64.50 42.62
C ARG A 60 -9.17 -64.10 41.40
N LYS A 61 -10.30 -64.78 41.16
CA LYS A 61 -11.16 -64.56 39.98
C LYS A 61 -12.05 -63.31 40.10
N MET A 62 -12.57 -63.01 41.30
CA MET A 62 -13.50 -61.90 41.53
C MET A 62 -12.81 -60.58 41.92
N ILE A 63 -11.61 -60.64 42.51
CA ILE A 63 -10.91 -59.44 43.03
C ILE A 63 -9.57 -59.23 42.32
N VAL A 64 -8.66 -60.20 42.37
CA VAL A 64 -7.27 -60.01 41.91
C VAL A 64 -7.18 -59.84 40.39
N GLN A 65 -7.85 -60.69 39.61
CA GLN A 65 -7.84 -60.62 38.15
C GLN A 65 -8.44 -59.30 37.61
N PRO A 66 -9.65 -58.87 38.02
CA PRO A 66 -10.21 -57.58 37.60
C PRO A 66 -9.31 -56.39 37.96
N LEU A 67 -8.72 -56.37 39.16
CA LEU A 67 -7.79 -55.32 39.57
C LEU A 67 -6.51 -55.31 38.73
N ALA A 68 -5.96 -56.47 38.38
CA ALA A 68 -4.80 -56.57 37.50
C ALA A 68 -5.10 -56.06 36.08
N ILE A 69 -6.31 -56.33 35.56
CA ILE A 69 -6.76 -55.81 34.26
C ILE A 69 -6.88 -54.28 34.31
N ILE A 70 -7.52 -53.74 35.37
CA ILE A 70 -7.62 -52.29 35.59
C ILE A 70 -6.22 -51.66 35.65
N GLY A 71 -5.30 -52.25 36.43
CA GLY A 71 -3.90 -51.82 36.49
C GLY A 71 -3.25 -51.76 35.11
N SER A 72 -3.43 -52.81 34.29
CA SER A 72 -2.89 -52.83 32.93
C SER A 72 -3.45 -51.74 32.01
N HIS A 73 -4.70 -51.29 32.24
CA HIS A 73 -5.28 -50.17 31.51
C HIS A 73 -4.70 -48.83 31.98
N PHE A 74 -4.46 -48.65 33.28
CA PHE A 74 -3.74 -47.49 33.79
C PHE A 74 -2.32 -47.41 33.22
N ASP A 75 -1.59 -48.53 33.17
CA ASP A 75 -0.27 -48.59 32.54
C ASP A 75 -0.33 -48.23 31.05
N SER A 76 -1.35 -48.73 30.34
CA SER A 76 -1.58 -48.41 28.92
C SER A 76 -1.85 -46.91 28.72
N ILE A 77 -2.71 -46.32 29.54
CA ILE A 77 -3.07 -44.89 29.50
C ILE A 77 -1.84 -44.01 29.86
N ALA A 78 -1.07 -44.40 30.88
CA ALA A 78 0.14 -43.70 31.30
C ALA A 78 1.23 -43.75 30.23
N ALA A 79 1.32 -44.84 29.47
CA ALA A 79 2.18 -44.97 28.31
C ALA A 79 1.66 -44.22 27.06
N GLY A 80 0.51 -43.57 27.13
CA GLY A 80 -0.11 -42.82 26.02
C GLY A 80 -1.07 -43.62 25.16
N ASN A 81 -1.25 -44.92 25.39
CA ASN A 81 -2.18 -45.73 24.59
C ASN A 81 -3.63 -45.56 25.09
N LEU A 82 -4.38 -44.68 24.42
CA LEU A 82 -5.82 -44.45 24.65
C LEU A 82 -6.71 -45.26 23.70
N ALA A 83 -6.12 -46.05 22.81
CA ALA A 83 -6.83 -46.82 21.80
C ALA A 83 -7.36 -48.17 22.31
N ARG A 84 -6.72 -48.74 23.34
CA ARG A 84 -7.08 -50.05 23.88
C ARG A 84 -8.52 -50.05 24.43
N PRO A 85 -9.45 -50.86 23.90
CA PRO A 85 -10.84 -50.85 24.36
C PRO A 85 -10.98 -51.36 25.80
N ILE A 86 -11.75 -50.64 26.61
CA ILE A 86 -12.10 -51.05 27.98
C ILE A 86 -13.48 -51.71 27.95
N ALA A 87 -13.49 -53.04 28.02
CA ALA A 87 -14.71 -53.81 28.21
C ALA A 87 -15.10 -53.83 29.68
N VAL A 88 -16.38 -53.58 29.97
CA VAL A 88 -16.94 -53.61 31.33
C VAL A 88 -17.36 -55.04 31.63
N TYR A 89 -16.74 -55.66 32.64
CA TYR A 89 -17.03 -57.03 33.06
C TYR A 89 -17.61 -57.07 34.47
N GLY A 90 -18.64 -57.86 34.74
CA GLY A 90 -19.15 -58.12 36.09
C GLY A 90 -20.16 -57.11 36.65
N ARG A 91 -20.66 -57.37 37.87
CA ARG A 91 -21.72 -56.59 38.56
C ARG A 91 -21.39 -56.29 40.04
N ASN A 92 -20.14 -56.49 40.45
CA ASN A 92 -19.70 -56.24 41.83
C ASN A 92 -19.04 -54.85 41.96
N GLU A 93 -18.79 -54.42 43.20
CA GLU A 93 -18.23 -53.11 43.55
C GLU A 93 -16.84 -52.89 42.93
N ILE A 94 -16.02 -53.95 42.81
CA ILE A 94 -14.70 -53.89 42.18
C ILE A 94 -14.83 -53.61 40.68
N THR A 95 -15.83 -54.21 40.04
CA THR A 95 -16.08 -54.03 38.60
C THR A 95 -16.75 -52.70 38.24
N ALA A 96 -17.32 -52.00 39.22
CA ALA A 96 -17.89 -50.66 39.03
C ALA A 96 -16.84 -49.59 38.63
N ILE A 97 -15.54 -49.88 38.76
CA ILE A 97 -14.45 -49.00 38.33
C ILE A 97 -14.31 -48.98 36.80
N PHE A 98 -14.65 -50.07 36.08
CA PHE A 98 -14.49 -50.15 34.62
C PHE A 98 -15.28 -49.07 33.86
N PRO A 99 -16.57 -48.80 34.18
CA PRO A 99 -17.30 -47.68 33.60
C PRO A 99 -16.61 -46.33 33.80
N SER A 100 -16.17 -46.02 35.03
CA SER A 100 -15.47 -44.76 35.33
C SER A 100 -14.14 -44.63 34.58
N LEU A 101 -13.37 -45.73 34.51
CA LEU A 101 -12.13 -45.80 33.74
C LEU A 101 -12.38 -45.60 32.24
N LYS A 102 -13.45 -46.20 31.69
CA LYS A 102 -13.87 -46.00 30.30
C LYS A 102 -14.26 -44.55 30.03
N THR A 103 -15.03 -43.92 30.91
CA THR A 103 -15.39 -42.50 30.79
C THR A 103 -14.15 -41.61 30.84
N MET A 104 -13.20 -41.88 31.74
CA MET A 104 -11.92 -41.15 31.82
C MET A 104 -11.11 -41.30 30.53
N GLN A 105 -10.97 -42.51 30.01
CA GLN A 105 -10.28 -42.76 28.73
C GLN A 105 -10.95 -42.02 27.58
N GLN A 106 -12.29 -42.08 27.48
CA GLN A 106 -13.04 -41.40 26.43
C GLN A 106 -12.89 -39.87 26.50
N ALA A 107 -12.94 -39.30 27.71
CA ALA A 107 -12.70 -37.88 27.92
C ALA A 107 -11.28 -37.47 27.51
N LEU A 108 -10.25 -38.21 27.94
CA LEU A 108 -8.87 -37.98 27.52
C LEU A 108 -8.71 -38.11 26.00
N ARG A 109 -9.33 -39.13 25.39
CA ARG A 109 -9.29 -39.34 23.93
C ARG A 109 -9.93 -38.17 23.18
N GLY A 110 -11.06 -37.65 23.68
CA GLY A 110 -11.73 -36.46 23.17
C GLY A 110 -10.83 -35.23 23.25
N THR A 111 -10.29 -34.93 24.44
CA THR A 111 -9.39 -33.79 24.64
C THR A 111 -8.15 -33.86 23.74
N VAL A 112 -7.48 -35.01 23.63
CA VAL A 112 -6.30 -35.16 22.76
C VAL A 112 -6.69 -35.01 21.28
N SER A 113 -7.83 -35.56 20.86
CA SER A 113 -8.35 -35.37 19.50
C SER A 113 -8.61 -33.90 19.19
N ASP A 114 -9.25 -33.16 20.10
CA ASP A 114 -9.57 -31.75 19.93
C ASP A 114 -8.30 -30.90 19.88
N VAL A 115 -7.30 -31.20 20.72
CA VAL A 115 -5.99 -30.52 20.66
C VAL A 115 -5.27 -30.81 19.34
N ARG A 116 -5.29 -32.05 18.83
CA ARG A 116 -4.71 -32.38 17.51
C ARG A 116 -5.37 -31.62 16.38
N LYS A 117 -6.71 -31.57 16.37
CA LYS A 117 -7.48 -30.82 15.36
C LYS A 117 -7.18 -29.33 15.45
N GLY A 118 -7.25 -28.74 16.64
CA GLY A 118 -6.94 -27.32 16.84
C GLY A 118 -5.51 -26.97 16.45
N SER A 119 -4.54 -27.85 16.73
CA SER A 119 -3.15 -27.67 16.27
C SER A 119 -3.02 -27.68 14.75
N HIS A 120 -3.71 -28.60 14.08
CA HIS A 120 -3.73 -28.67 12.61
C HIS A 120 -4.37 -27.42 11.98
N GLU A 121 -5.51 -26.98 12.52
CA GLU A 121 -6.19 -25.75 12.09
C GLU A 121 -5.31 -24.50 12.33
N MET A 122 -4.57 -24.44 13.44
CA MET A 122 -3.58 -23.39 13.68
C MET A 122 -2.50 -23.36 12.60
N HIS A 123 -1.94 -24.50 12.20
CA HIS A 123 -0.94 -24.53 11.12
C HIS A 123 -1.48 -23.98 9.80
N ILE A 124 -2.73 -24.31 9.45
CA ILE A 124 -3.38 -23.78 8.25
C ILE A 124 -3.50 -22.25 8.35
N GLY A 125 -4.05 -21.75 9.47
CA GLY A 125 -4.21 -20.30 9.68
C GLY A 125 -2.88 -19.54 9.70
N ILE A 126 -1.84 -20.13 10.29
CA ILE A 126 -0.48 -19.57 10.29
C ILE A 126 0.09 -19.50 8.86
N ALA A 127 -0.09 -20.54 8.05
CA ALA A 127 0.35 -20.53 6.66
C ALA A 127 -0.35 -19.44 5.83
N GLU A 128 -1.64 -19.20 6.07
CA GLU A 128 -2.39 -18.09 5.45
C GLU A 128 -1.86 -16.72 5.91
N ILE A 129 -1.53 -16.57 7.20
CA ILE A 129 -0.93 -15.34 7.73
C ILE A 129 0.44 -15.08 7.08
N VAL A 130 1.30 -16.09 6.95
CA VAL A 130 2.60 -15.95 6.27
C VAL A 130 2.42 -15.50 4.82
N ALA A 131 1.49 -16.12 4.08
CA ALA A 131 1.22 -15.73 2.71
C ALA A 131 0.72 -14.28 2.61
N GLY A 132 -0.20 -13.87 3.50
CA GLY A 132 -0.69 -12.50 3.57
C GLY A 132 0.40 -11.48 3.97
N ASN A 133 1.31 -11.87 4.87
CA ASN A 133 2.41 -11.01 5.30
C ASN A 133 3.44 -10.82 4.17
N ASN A 134 3.72 -11.85 3.39
CA ASN A 134 4.57 -11.76 2.20
C ASN A 134 3.96 -10.84 1.12
N ASP A 135 2.64 -10.92 0.88
CA ASP A 135 1.94 -9.99 -0.01
C ASP A 135 2.03 -8.54 0.51
N LEU A 136 1.81 -8.34 1.80
CA LEU A 136 1.94 -7.02 2.43
C LEU A 136 3.37 -6.47 2.30
N SER A 137 4.39 -7.31 2.45
CA SER A 137 5.80 -6.94 2.24
C SER A 137 6.02 -6.44 0.81
N SER A 138 5.62 -7.24 -0.19
CA SER A 138 5.75 -6.92 -1.61
C SER A 138 5.06 -5.59 -1.96
N ARG A 139 3.83 -5.39 -1.46
CA ARG A 139 3.08 -4.15 -1.66
C ARG A 139 3.73 -2.95 -0.97
N THR A 140 4.33 -3.16 0.20
CA THR A 140 5.05 -2.11 0.95
C THR A 140 6.31 -1.68 0.20
N GLU A 141 7.07 -2.62 -0.36
CA GLU A 141 8.23 -2.35 -1.21
C GLU A 141 7.84 -1.61 -2.50
N GLN A 142 6.78 -2.06 -3.18
CA GLN A 142 6.28 -1.38 -4.38
C GLN A 142 5.78 0.03 -4.06
N GLN A 143 5.12 0.22 -2.92
CA GLN A 143 4.68 1.52 -2.45
C GLN A 143 5.89 2.44 -2.17
N ALA A 144 6.93 1.94 -1.50
CA ALA A 144 8.16 2.69 -1.27
C ALA A 144 8.80 3.16 -2.58
N ALA A 145 8.89 2.28 -3.60
CA ALA A 145 9.41 2.64 -4.92
C ALA A 145 8.54 3.71 -5.61
N SER A 146 7.22 3.60 -5.50
CA SER A 146 6.28 4.57 -6.06
C SER A 146 6.37 5.94 -5.37
N LEU A 147 6.57 5.95 -4.05
CA LEU A 147 6.82 7.17 -3.29
C LEU A 147 8.14 7.83 -3.69
N ALA A 148 9.21 7.07 -3.87
CA ALA A 148 10.50 7.59 -4.31
C ALA A 148 10.40 8.27 -5.69
N GLN A 149 9.69 7.65 -6.64
CA GLN A 149 9.44 8.25 -7.96
C GLN A 149 8.55 9.51 -7.84
N THR A 150 7.56 9.49 -6.96
CA THR A 150 6.69 10.64 -6.70
C THR A 150 7.49 11.80 -6.11
N ALA A 151 8.35 11.54 -5.13
CA ALA A 151 9.24 12.54 -4.54
C ALA A 151 10.19 13.17 -5.58
N ALA A 152 10.82 12.35 -6.43
CA ALA A 152 11.67 12.85 -7.52
C ALA A 152 10.87 13.72 -8.53
N SER A 153 9.65 13.30 -8.85
CA SER A 153 8.76 14.09 -9.72
C SER A 153 8.36 15.42 -9.08
N MET A 154 8.15 15.42 -7.76
CA MET A 154 7.83 16.62 -6.98
C MET A 154 9.00 17.60 -6.93
N GLU A 155 10.24 17.14 -6.80
CA GLU A 155 11.43 18.00 -6.90
C GLU A 155 11.52 18.65 -8.29
N GLN A 156 11.31 17.88 -9.36
CA GLN A 156 11.33 18.41 -10.72
C GLN A 156 10.19 19.42 -10.96
N LEU A 157 8.99 19.14 -10.44
CA LEU A 157 7.86 20.07 -10.51
C LEU A 157 8.15 21.35 -9.75
N THR A 158 8.72 21.26 -8.54
CA THR A 158 9.13 22.42 -7.72
C THR A 158 10.11 23.29 -8.50
N ALA A 159 11.14 22.69 -9.10
CA ALA A 159 12.12 23.40 -9.91
C ALA A 159 11.48 24.10 -11.11
N THR A 160 10.59 23.40 -11.83
CA THR A 160 9.93 23.94 -13.03
C THR A 160 8.97 25.08 -12.69
N VAL A 161 8.20 24.94 -11.61
CA VAL A 161 7.27 25.99 -11.15
C VAL A 161 8.04 27.22 -10.65
N GLY A 162 9.14 27.02 -9.91
CA GLY A 162 10.04 28.11 -9.52
C GLY A 162 10.62 28.85 -10.73
N GLN A 163 11.11 28.10 -11.72
CA GLN A 163 11.61 28.68 -12.97
C GLN A 163 10.51 29.44 -13.73
N ASN A 164 9.26 28.96 -13.74
CA ASN A 164 8.14 29.66 -14.37
C ASN A 164 7.82 30.98 -13.66
N ALA A 165 7.86 31.01 -12.33
CA ALA A 165 7.67 32.25 -11.56
C ALA A 165 8.76 33.29 -11.89
N ASP A 166 10.03 32.85 -11.94
CA ASP A 166 11.15 33.71 -12.30
C ASP A 166 11.06 34.21 -13.75
N ASN A 167 10.71 33.33 -14.69
CA ASN A 167 10.50 33.70 -16.09
C ASN A 167 9.36 34.71 -16.25
N ALA A 168 8.26 34.55 -15.52
CA ALA A 168 7.15 35.50 -15.53
C ALA A 168 7.57 36.87 -14.99
N ARG A 169 8.36 36.91 -13.91
CA ARG A 169 8.92 38.17 -13.38
C ARG A 169 9.84 38.85 -14.39
N GLN A 170 10.77 38.12 -15.01
CA GLN A 170 11.66 38.66 -16.04
C GLN A 170 10.88 39.17 -17.27
N ALA A 171 9.87 38.42 -17.72
CA ALA A 171 9.02 38.83 -18.83
C ALA A 171 8.20 40.09 -18.50
N SER A 172 7.71 40.24 -17.27
CA SER A 172 7.06 41.46 -16.78
C SER A 172 7.99 42.67 -16.82
N GLU A 173 9.24 42.52 -16.37
CA GLU A 173 10.25 43.60 -16.46
C GLU A 173 10.56 43.99 -17.91
N LEU A 174 10.73 43.00 -18.80
CA LEU A 174 10.92 43.23 -20.23
C LEU A 174 9.74 43.96 -20.86
N ALA A 175 8.51 43.56 -20.53
CA ALA A 175 7.29 44.23 -20.97
C ALA A 175 7.26 45.69 -20.48
N LYS A 176 7.58 45.94 -19.21
CA LYS A 176 7.64 47.31 -18.67
C LYS A 176 8.67 48.18 -19.40
N ASN A 177 9.84 47.64 -19.73
CA ASN A 177 10.87 48.34 -20.48
C ASN A 177 10.43 48.63 -21.94
N ALA A 178 9.76 47.68 -22.57
CA ALA A 178 9.19 47.85 -23.91
C ALA A 178 8.08 48.91 -23.93
N ALA A 179 7.19 48.93 -22.92
CA ALA A 179 6.15 49.94 -22.77
C ALA A 179 6.76 51.34 -22.60
N THR A 180 7.80 51.47 -21.78
CA THR A 180 8.53 52.74 -21.58
C THR A 180 9.15 53.22 -22.89
N THR A 181 9.74 52.31 -23.67
CA THR A 181 10.36 52.62 -24.98
C THR A 181 9.30 53.05 -26.00
N ALA A 182 8.18 52.33 -26.08
CA ALA A 182 7.08 52.67 -26.98
C ALA A 182 6.46 54.04 -26.61
N GLN A 183 6.37 54.35 -25.31
CA GLN A 183 5.89 55.65 -24.85
C GLN A 183 6.84 56.80 -25.22
N ALA A 184 8.17 56.60 -25.07
CA ALA A 184 9.16 57.56 -25.57
C ALA A 184 9.07 57.73 -27.09
N GLY A 185 8.86 56.64 -27.83
CA GLY A 185 8.60 56.67 -29.28
C GLY A 185 7.35 57.48 -29.63
N GLY A 186 6.27 57.32 -28.89
CA GLY A 186 5.04 58.11 -29.05
C GLY A 186 5.26 59.62 -28.87
N VAL A 187 6.08 60.01 -27.88
CA VAL A 187 6.47 61.42 -27.68
C VAL A 187 7.24 61.95 -28.89
N GLN A 188 8.22 61.19 -29.40
CA GLN A 188 9.02 61.61 -30.55
C GLN A 188 8.17 61.76 -31.82
N VAL A 189 7.22 60.85 -32.04
CA VAL A 189 6.27 60.92 -33.16
C VAL A 189 5.35 62.13 -33.01
N SER A 190 4.88 62.44 -31.80
CA SER A 190 4.10 63.65 -31.52
C SER A 190 4.87 64.93 -31.86
N THR A 191 6.15 65.01 -31.49
CA THR A 191 7.03 66.12 -31.89
C THR A 191 7.16 66.22 -33.41
N MET A 192 7.32 65.09 -34.12
CA MET A 192 7.36 65.09 -35.60
C MET A 192 6.07 65.62 -36.23
N THR A 193 4.90 65.23 -35.70
CA THR A 193 3.61 65.77 -36.17
C THR A 193 3.55 67.29 -36.01
N HIS A 194 4.03 67.82 -34.88
CA HIS A 194 4.09 69.25 -34.65
C HIS A 194 5.00 69.96 -35.67
N THR A 195 6.21 69.45 -35.89
CA THR A 195 7.14 70.01 -36.89
C THR A 195 6.57 69.95 -38.31
N MET A 196 5.89 68.87 -38.69
CA MET A 196 5.22 68.79 -40.00
C MET A 196 4.13 69.86 -40.16
N GLN A 197 3.38 70.15 -39.09
CA GLN A 197 2.38 71.21 -39.09
C GLN A 197 3.00 72.61 -39.22
N GLU A 198 4.14 72.85 -38.56
CA GLU A 198 4.90 74.09 -38.71
C GLU A 198 5.45 74.26 -40.14
N ILE A 199 6.00 73.18 -40.74
CA ILE A 199 6.48 73.19 -42.13
C ILE A 199 5.33 73.48 -43.10
N ALA A 200 4.16 72.86 -42.91
CA ALA A 200 2.98 73.11 -43.72
C ALA A 200 2.54 74.59 -43.64
N THR A 201 2.51 75.14 -42.43
CA THR A 201 2.16 76.54 -42.19
C THR A 201 3.17 77.50 -42.81
N SER A 202 4.47 77.20 -42.70
CA SER A 202 5.55 78.00 -43.29
C SER A 202 5.50 77.96 -44.83
N SER A 203 5.24 76.78 -45.40
CA SER A 203 5.09 76.59 -46.85
C SER A 203 3.89 77.38 -47.39
N GLN A 204 2.78 77.40 -46.67
CA GLN A 204 1.61 78.19 -47.04
C GLN A 204 1.93 79.70 -47.07
N LYS A 205 2.61 80.22 -46.04
CA LYS A 205 3.06 81.62 -46.01
C LYS A 205 3.96 81.97 -47.18
N ILE A 206 4.87 81.06 -47.57
CA ILE A 206 5.71 81.25 -48.76
C ILE A 206 4.83 81.33 -50.01
N GLY A 207 3.84 80.45 -50.16
CA GLY A 207 2.89 80.48 -51.28
C GLY A 207 2.13 81.81 -51.38
N ASP A 208 1.73 82.38 -50.25
CA ASP A 208 1.08 83.69 -50.18
C ASP A 208 2.03 84.81 -50.64
N ILE A 209 3.30 84.79 -50.20
CA ILE A 209 4.34 85.75 -50.62
C ILE A 209 4.60 85.65 -52.13
N ILE A 210 4.71 84.43 -52.67
CA ILE A 210 4.92 84.22 -54.10
C ILE A 210 3.74 84.75 -54.92
N SER A 211 2.52 84.63 -54.41
CA SER A 211 1.32 85.21 -55.05
C SER A 211 1.38 86.74 -55.09
N VAL A 212 1.93 87.39 -54.06
CA VAL A 212 2.18 88.85 -54.07
C VAL A 212 3.26 89.21 -55.09
N ILE A 213 4.35 88.43 -55.19
CA ILE A 213 5.43 88.67 -56.17
C ILE A 213 4.92 88.55 -57.60
N ASP A 214 4.09 87.54 -57.90
CA ASP A 214 3.44 87.40 -59.21
C ASP A 214 2.55 88.63 -59.52
N GLY A 215 1.81 89.12 -58.52
CA GLY A 215 1.05 90.37 -58.61
C GLY A 215 1.92 91.60 -58.93
N ILE A 216 3.08 91.74 -58.28
CA ILE A 216 4.06 92.81 -58.55
C ILE A 216 4.62 92.69 -59.96
N ALA A 217 4.96 91.47 -60.41
CA ALA A 217 5.47 91.21 -61.75
C ALA A 217 4.42 91.59 -62.81
N PHE A 218 3.14 91.25 -62.59
CA PHE A 218 2.03 91.65 -63.45
C PHE A 218 1.87 93.16 -63.52
N GLN A 219 1.86 93.85 -62.37
CA GLN A 219 1.79 95.31 -62.32
C GLN A 219 2.97 95.96 -63.06
N THR A 220 4.19 95.46 -62.86
CA THR A 220 5.41 95.95 -63.53
C THR A 220 5.32 95.76 -65.04
N ASN A 221 4.78 94.63 -65.51
CA ASN A 221 4.55 94.36 -66.93
C ASN A 221 3.56 95.36 -67.56
N ILE A 222 2.48 95.73 -66.85
CA ILE A 222 1.53 96.75 -67.31
C ILE A 222 2.16 98.15 -67.31
N LEU A 223 2.91 98.51 -66.26
CA LEU A 223 3.65 99.78 -66.19
C LEU A 223 4.66 99.92 -67.33
N ALA A 224 5.41 98.85 -67.62
CA ALA A 224 6.38 98.82 -68.72
C ALA A 224 5.70 98.92 -70.09
N LEU A 225 4.54 98.28 -70.27
CA LEU A 225 3.73 98.42 -71.49
C LEU A 225 3.27 99.88 -71.68
N ASN A 226 2.74 100.51 -70.63
CA ASN A 226 2.30 101.90 -70.67
C ASN A 226 3.48 102.84 -71.00
N ALA A 227 4.65 102.61 -70.39
CA ALA A 227 5.86 103.37 -70.69
C ALA A 227 6.35 103.17 -72.14
N ALA A 228 6.28 101.96 -72.69
CA ALA A 228 6.62 101.68 -74.08
C ALA A 228 5.67 102.39 -75.05
N VAL A 229 4.37 102.46 -74.73
CA VAL A 229 3.37 103.20 -75.52
C VAL A 229 3.65 104.70 -75.50
N GLU A 230 3.94 105.28 -74.34
CA GLU A 230 4.24 106.72 -74.24
C GLU A 230 5.59 107.07 -74.89
N ALA A 231 6.58 106.18 -74.80
CA ALA A 231 7.85 106.32 -75.51
C ALA A 231 7.68 106.28 -77.04
N ALA A 232 6.79 105.41 -77.56
CA ALA A 232 6.42 105.39 -78.97
C ALA A 232 5.70 106.68 -79.40
N ARG A 233 4.90 107.27 -78.51
CA ARG A 233 4.19 108.55 -78.73
C ARG A 233 5.13 109.75 -78.83
N ALA A 234 6.27 109.70 -78.13
CA ALA A 234 7.32 110.73 -78.18
C ALA A 234 8.23 110.68 -79.42
N GLY A 235 8.03 109.70 -80.32
CA GLY A 235 8.79 109.58 -81.58
C GLY A 235 10.29 109.30 -81.37
N GLU A 236 11.16 109.94 -82.16
CA GLU A 236 12.62 109.72 -82.11
C GLU A 236 13.24 110.07 -80.74
N GLN A 237 12.65 110.99 -79.98
CA GLN A 237 13.15 111.36 -78.63
C GLN A 237 12.87 110.28 -77.58
N GLY A 238 11.88 109.41 -77.80
CA GLY A 238 11.49 108.34 -76.89
C GLY A 238 12.19 107.00 -77.14
N ARG A 239 13.03 106.89 -78.18
CA ARG A 239 13.61 105.63 -78.63
C ARG A 239 14.41 104.88 -77.55
N GLY A 240 15.21 105.60 -76.77
CA GLY A 240 15.97 105.03 -75.66
C GLY A 240 15.06 104.52 -74.52
N PHE A 241 14.00 105.27 -74.21
CA PHE A 241 13.00 104.87 -73.20
C PHE A 241 12.19 103.66 -73.65
N ALA A 242 11.87 103.53 -74.94
CA ALA A 242 11.15 102.38 -75.48
C ALA A 242 11.94 101.07 -75.32
N VAL A 243 13.28 101.12 -75.50
CA VAL A 243 14.16 99.95 -75.29
C VAL A 243 14.19 99.55 -73.82
N VAL A 244 14.35 100.51 -72.91
CA VAL A 244 14.33 100.24 -71.46
C VAL A 244 12.98 99.68 -71.03
N ALA A 245 11.87 100.24 -71.53
CA ALA A 245 10.53 99.74 -71.25
C ALA A 245 10.33 98.30 -71.77
N GLY A 246 10.88 97.96 -72.94
CA GLY A 246 10.88 96.59 -73.46
C GLY A 246 11.67 95.62 -72.57
N GLU A 247 12.84 96.03 -72.08
CA GLU A 247 13.68 95.20 -71.20
C GLU A 247 13.01 94.99 -69.83
N VAL A 248 12.44 96.05 -69.23
CA VAL A 248 11.67 95.95 -67.97
C VAL A 248 10.46 95.03 -68.15
N ARG A 249 9.79 95.08 -69.29
CA ARG A 249 8.67 94.19 -69.62
C ARG A 249 9.12 92.74 -69.72
N ASN A 250 10.25 92.47 -70.38
CA ASN A 250 10.82 91.13 -70.49
C ASN A 250 11.19 90.59 -69.10
N LEU A 251 11.86 91.41 -68.28
CA LEU A 251 12.21 91.06 -66.90
C LEU A 251 10.96 90.76 -66.05
N ALA A 252 9.90 91.56 -66.18
CA ALA A 252 8.64 91.33 -65.49
C ALA A 252 7.98 90.00 -65.90
N SER A 253 7.98 89.67 -67.20
CA SER A 253 7.49 88.37 -67.70
C SER A 253 8.32 87.20 -67.18
N ARG A 254 9.65 87.35 -67.10
CA ARG A 254 10.55 86.33 -66.53
C ARG A 254 10.29 86.14 -65.03
N SER A 255 10.08 87.22 -64.28
CA SER A 255 9.74 87.16 -62.86
C SER A 255 8.40 86.47 -62.61
N ALA A 256 7.37 86.74 -63.43
CA ALA A 256 6.07 86.07 -63.34
C ALA A 256 6.19 84.56 -63.61
N GLN A 257 6.95 84.17 -64.63
CA GLN A 257 7.19 82.76 -64.93
C GLN A 257 7.92 82.05 -63.79
N ALA A 258 8.98 82.66 -63.23
CA ALA A 258 9.69 82.13 -62.08
C ALA A 258 8.79 82.03 -60.83
N ALA A 259 7.94 83.03 -60.57
CA ALA A 259 6.98 83.00 -59.47
C ALA A 259 5.99 81.83 -59.63
N LYS A 260 5.50 81.57 -60.85
CA LYS A 260 4.61 80.44 -61.14
C LYS A 260 5.29 79.08 -60.91
N GLU A 261 6.55 78.93 -61.32
CA GLU A 261 7.33 77.71 -61.07
C GLU A 261 7.56 77.47 -59.57
N ILE A 262 7.94 78.51 -58.82
CA ILE A 262 8.09 78.41 -57.35
C ILE A 262 6.75 78.06 -56.70
N LYS A 263 5.64 78.67 -57.14
CA LYS A 263 4.31 78.34 -56.62
C LYS A 263 3.97 76.86 -56.79
N GLY A 264 4.25 76.28 -57.96
CA GLY A 264 4.07 74.84 -58.19
C GLY A 264 4.90 73.97 -57.24
N LEU A 265 6.17 74.32 -57.00
CA LEU A 265 7.03 73.61 -56.04
C LEU A 265 6.53 73.71 -54.59
N ILE A 266 5.96 74.85 -54.22
CA ILE A 266 5.36 75.05 -52.89
C ILE A 266 4.08 74.22 -52.74
N GLU A 267 3.20 74.20 -53.75
CA GLU A 267 2.00 73.35 -53.75
C GLU A 267 2.36 71.85 -53.66
N GLU A 268 3.41 71.42 -54.37
CA GLU A 268 3.94 70.06 -54.24
C GLU A 268 4.48 69.79 -52.83
N SER A 269 5.25 70.72 -52.26
CA SER A 269 5.82 70.58 -50.92
C SER A 269 4.73 70.48 -49.85
N VAL A 270 3.67 71.30 -49.93
CA VAL A 270 2.50 71.21 -49.02
C VAL A 270 1.85 69.83 -49.13
N ASN A 271 1.61 69.33 -50.34
CA ASN A 271 1.04 68.00 -50.54
C ASN A 271 1.93 66.89 -49.93
N ARG A 272 3.25 66.95 -50.10
CA ARG A 272 4.19 65.97 -49.54
C ARG A 272 4.20 66.01 -48.01
N VAL A 273 4.17 67.20 -47.41
CA VAL A 273 4.09 67.36 -45.95
C VAL A 273 2.76 66.81 -45.42
N GLN A 274 1.66 67.03 -46.14
CA GLN A 274 0.34 66.53 -45.74
C GLN A 274 0.26 65.00 -45.80
N GLN A 275 0.89 64.37 -46.81
CA GLN A 275 1.06 62.91 -46.86
C GLN A 275 1.96 62.40 -45.73
N GLY A 276 3.08 63.08 -45.46
CA GLY A 276 3.97 62.75 -44.34
C GLY A 276 3.27 62.82 -42.98
N SER A 277 2.47 63.86 -42.75
CA SER A 277 1.66 64.03 -41.54
C SER A 277 0.68 62.87 -41.32
N LYS A 278 0.02 62.38 -42.38
CA LYS A 278 -0.83 61.17 -42.29
C LYS A 278 -0.04 59.93 -41.87
N LEU A 279 1.15 59.71 -42.44
CA LEU A 279 1.99 58.56 -42.07
C LEU A 279 2.47 58.64 -40.61
N VAL A 280 2.85 59.82 -40.15
CA VAL A 280 3.29 60.05 -38.77
C VAL A 280 2.12 59.83 -37.79
N ASN A 281 0.91 60.30 -38.12
CA ASN A 281 -0.27 60.04 -37.30
C ASN A 281 -0.62 58.55 -37.20
N ASN A 282 -0.47 57.80 -38.29
CA ASN A 282 -0.65 56.33 -38.25
C ASN A 282 0.41 55.67 -37.36
N ALA A 283 1.67 56.10 -37.46
CA ALA A 283 2.74 55.61 -36.59
C ALA A 283 2.46 55.93 -35.11
N ALA A 284 1.88 57.09 -34.80
CA ALA A 284 1.47 57.46 -33.45
C ALA A 284 0.38 56.51 -32.91
N ALA A 285 -0.63 56.21 -33.72
CA ALA A 285 -1.67 55.25 -33.36
C ALA A 285 -1.09 53.85 -33.09
N THR A 286 -0.16 53.37 -33.94
CA THR A 286 0.50 52.08 -33.74
C THR A 286 1.31 52.04 -32.43
N MET A 287 1.96 53.14 -32.03
CA MET A 287 2.66 53.19 -30.74
C MET A 287 1.70 53.06 -29.55
N ILE A 288 0.50 53.64 -29.62
CA ILE A 288 -0.54 53.49 -28.58
C ILE A 288 -0.99 52.03 -28.49
N ASP A 289 -1.21 51.38 -29.63
CA ASP A 289 -1.61 49.97 -29.69
C ASP A 289 -0.52 49.04 -29.13
N ILE A 290 0.76 49.35 -29.37
CA ILE A 290 1.89 48.62 -28.79
C ILE A 290 1.89 48.76 -27.27
N VAL A 291 1.76 49.98 -26.73
CA VAL A 291 1.72 50.20 -25.27
C VAL A 291 0.57 49.41 -24.63
N SER A 292 -0.62 49.44 -25.24
CA SER A 292 -1.79 48.67 -24.78
C SER A 292 -1.53 47.15 -24.78
N SER A 293 -0.95 46.63 -25.87
CA SER A 293 -0.64 45.20 -26.01
C SER A 293 0.41 44.74 -25.00
N VAL A 294 1.47 45.52 -24.81
CA VAL A 294 2.55 45.22 -23.87
C VAL A 294 2.06 45.31 -22.42
N THR A 295 1.15 46.24 -22.12
CA THR A 295 0.51 46.33 -20.80
C THR A 295 -0.28 45.04 -20.50
N ARG A 296 -1.03 44.54 -21.48
CA ARG A 296 -1.75 43.26 -21.33
C ARG A 296 -0.79 42.07 -21.12
N VAL A 297 0.35 42.05 -21.79
CA VAL A 297 1.39 41.02 -21.54
C VAL A 297 1.89 41.11 -20.10
N ASN A 298 2.15 42.32 -19.58
CA ASN A 298 2.56 42.51 -18.20
C ASN A 298 1.52 41.99 -17.20
N ASP A 299 0.23 42.23 -17.45
CA ASP A 299 -0.86 41.75 -16.59
C ASP A 299 -0.91 40.21 -16.58
N ILE A 300 -0.82 39.57 -17.75
CA ILE A 300 -0.78 38.10 -17.88
C ILE A 300 0.44 37.52 -17.14
N MET A 301 1.61 38.16 -17.24
CA MET A 301 2.80 37.71 -16.51
C MET A 301 2.60 37.82 -14.99
N GLY A 302 1.88 38.85 -14.52
CA GLY A 302 1.49 38.97 -13.11
C GLY A 302 0.58 37.83 -12.65
N GLU A 303 -0.41 37.45 -13.46
CA GLU A 303 -1.28 36.31 -13.19
C GLU A 303 -0.50 34.98 -13.16
N ILE A 304 0.43 34.76 -14.10
CA ILE A 304 1.26 33.55 -14.14
C ILE A 304 2.17 33.46 -12.90
N ALA A 305 2.78 34.57 -12.48
CA ALA A 305 3.62 34.61 -11.28
C ALA A 305 2.80 34.25 -10.03
N SER A 306 1.61 34.84 -9.88
CA SER A 306 0.69 34.52 -8.77
C SER A 306 0.24 33.06 -8.78
N ALA A 307 -0.14 32.54 -9.96
CA ALA A 307 -0.52 31.14 -10.13
C ALA A 307 0.63 30.18 -9.83
N SER A 308 1.86 30.54 -10.20
CA SER A 308 3.06 29.74 -9.92
C SER A 308 3.40 29.74 -8.42
N GLU A 309 3.25 30.86 -7.73
CA GLU A 309 3.39 30.92 -6.26
C GLU A 309 2.35 30.07 -5.53
N GLU A 310 1.09 30.02 -6.02
CA GLU A 310 0.06 29.13 -5.48
C GLU A 310 0.37 27.65 -5.77
N GLN A 311 0.83 27.32 -6.99
CA GLN A 311 1.28 25.98 -7.33
C GLN A 311 2.42 25.53 -6.43
N GLN A 312 3.39 26.40 -6.13
CA GLN A 312 4.49 26.08 -5.22
C GLN A 312 3.97 25.73 -3.82
N ARG A 313 3.03 26.50 -3.26
CA ARG A 313 2.39 26.18 -1.98
C ARG A 313 1.67 24.83 -2.02
N GLY A 314 0.93 24.54 -3.10
CA GLY A 314 0.27 23.25 -3.29
C GLY A 314 1.25 22.08 -3.37
N ILE A 315 2.39 22.28 -4.04
CA ILE A 315 3.47 21.30 -4.13
C ILE A 315 4.09 21.03 -2.76
N GLU A 316 4.33 22.05 -1.93
CA GLU A 316 4.83 21.88 -0.56
C GLU A 316 3.87 21.04 0.31
N GLN A 317 2.57 21.26 0.18
CA GLN A 317 1.56 20.46 0.89
C GLN A 317 1.56 18.99 0.45
N VAL A 318 1.66 18.74 -0.86
CA VAL A 318 1.77 17.38 -1.38
C VAL A 318 3.08 16.72 -0.94
N ALA A 319 4.19 17.46 -0.90
CA ALA A 319 5.46 16.95 -0.39
C ALA A 319 5.36 16.52 1.08
N GLN A 320 4.66 17.30 1.91
CA GLN A 320 4.38 16.92 3.30
C GLN A 320 3.54 15.64 3.39
N ALA A 321 2.51 15.50 2.55
CA ALA A 321 1.69 14.29 2.48
C ALA A 321 2.50 13.05 2.05
N VAL A 322 3.41 13.20 1.07
CA VAL A 322 4.32 12.13 0.63
C VAL A 322 5.26 11.72 1.76
N SER A 323 5.80 12.68 2.52
CA SER A 323 6.64 12.39 3.69
C SER A 323 5.88 11.62 4.78
N GLN A 324 4.61 11.96 5.01
CA GLN A 324 3.76 11.22 5.94
C GLN A 324 3.46 9.80 5.43
N MET A 325 3.21 9.63 4.13
CA MET A 325 3.05 8.30 3.53
C MET A 325 4.33 7.47 3.66
N ASP A 326 5.51 8.08 3.49
CA ASP A 326 6.79 7.38 3.66
C ASP A 326 6.96 6.85 5.09
N GLN A 327 6.61 7.67 6.09
CA GLN A 327 6.62 7.24 7.48
C GLN A 327 5.70 6.03 7.74
N VAL A 328 4.49 6.04 7.17
CA VAL A 328 3.55 4.91 7.28
C VAL A 328 4.08 3.68 6.53
N THR A 329 4.71 3.86 5.37
CA THR A 329 5.34 2.77 4.61
C THR A 329 6.48 2.13 5.40
N GLN A 330 7.34 2.93 6.06
CA GLN A 330 8.38 2.41 6.95
C GLN A 330 7.79 1.70 8.17
N GLN A 331 6.72 2.23 8.76
CA GLN A 331 6.02 1.57 9.84
C GLN A 331 5.41 0.23 9.41
N ASN A 332 4.84 0.15 8.21
CA ASN A 332 4.33 -1.09 7.64
C ASN A 332 5.45 -2.12 7.45
N ALA A 333 6.63 -1.71 6.98
CA ALA A 333 7.78 -2.60 6.87
C ALA A 333 8.20 -3.17 8.24
N SER A 334 8.24 -2.33 9.28
CA SER A 334 8.48 -2.79 10.66
C SER A 334 7.42 -3.76 11.14
N LEU A 335 6.14 -3.47 10.88
CA LEU A 335 5.02 -4.33 11.27
C LEU A 335 5.05 -5.68 10.53
N VAL A 336 5.47 -5.71 9.27
CA VAL A 336 5.65 -6.94 8.50
C VAL A 336 6.75 -7.81 9.12
N GLU A 337 7.87 -7.21 9.52
CA GLU A 337 8.96 -7.90 10.21
C GLU A 337 8.49 -8.47 11.56
N GLU A 338 7.81 -7.65 12.37
CA GLU A 338 7.25 -8.06 13.66
C GLU A 338 6.21 -9.18 13.51
N ALA A 339 5.34 -9.08 12.50
CA ALA A 339 4.34 -10.09 12.20
C ALA A 339 4.99 -11.41 11.74
N ALA A 340 6.08 -11.35 10.97
CA ALA A 340 6.82 -12.55 10.56
C ALA A 340 7.38 -13.29 11.80
N VAL A 341 8.02 -12.56 12.71
CA VAL A 341 8.55 -13.13 13.97
C VAL A 341 7.44 -13.71 14.84
N ALA A 342 6.33 -12.99 15.01
CA ALA A 342 5.19 -13.47 15.79
C ALA A 342 4.57 -14.74 15.18
N THR A 343 4.48 -14.80 13.85
CA THR A 343 3.94 -15.94 13.12
C THR A 343 4.84 -17.17 13.23
N GLU A 344 6.17 -16.98 13.19
CA GLU A 344 7.14 -18.05 13.45
C GLU A 344 7.02 -18.61 14.87
N GLN A 345 6.85 -17.73 15.87
CA GLN A 345 6.61 -18.16 17.25
C GLN A 345 5.31 -18.97 17.41
N LEU A 346 4.23 -18.55 16.74
CA LEU A 346 2.97 -19.29 16.72
C LEU A 346 3.12 -20.66 16.05
N ALA A 347 3.88 -20.75 14.95
CA ALA A 347 4.17 -22.02 14.26
C ALA A 347 4.89 -22.99 15.19
N ASN A 348 5.95 -22.52 15.86
CA ASN A 348 6.69 -23.31 16.84
C ASN A 348 5.82 -23.76 18.03
N GLN A 349 4.88 -22.92 18.48
CA GLN A 349 3.96 -23.27 19.57
C GLN A 349 2.94 -24.32 19.14
N ALA A 350 2.43 -24.25 17.91
CA ALA A 350 1.56 -25.27 17.32
C ALA A 350 2.31 -26.60 17.16
N ASP A 351 3.54 -26.58 16.65
CA ASP A 351 4.40 -27.77 16.55
C ASP A 351 4.64 -28.41 17.92
N HIS A 352 4.95 -27.61 18.94
CA HIS A 352 5.15 -28.09 20.30
C HIS A 352 3.86 -28.68 20.90
N LEU A 353 2.67 -28.12 20.62
CA LEU A 353 1.41 -28.71 21.05
C LEU A 353 1.17 -30.06 20.35
N SER A 354 1.34 -30.11 19.03
CA SER A 354 1.23 -31.32 18.21
C SER A 354 2.16 -32.43 18.72
N SER A 355 3.44 -32.11 18.98
CA SER A 355 4.42 -33.08 19.47
C SER A 355 4.08 -33.62 20.86
N ARG A 356 3.52 -32.78 21.75
CA ARG A 356 3.09 -33.21 23.10
C ARG A 356 1.92 -34.17 23.06
N VAL A 357 0.99 -33.99 22.13
CA VAL A 357 -0.17 -34.89 21.96
C VAL A 357 0.11 -36.06 21.02
N ALA A 358 1.24 -36.05 20.29
CA ALA A 358 1.67 -37.13 19.41
C ALA A 358 1.94 -38.45 20.16
N VAL A 359 2.40 -38.36 21.42
CA VAL A 359 2.64 -39.53 22.29
C VAL A 359 1.38 -40.35 22.52
N PHE A 360 0.19 -39.73 22.46
CA PHE A 360 -1.08 -40.42 22.71
C PHE A 360 -1.61 -41.14 21.47
N THR A 361 -1.78 -42.46 21.53
CA THR A 361 -2.40 -43.24 20.45
C THR A 361 -3.92 -43.26 20.62
N LEU A 362 -4.67 -42.76 19.62
CA LEU A 362 -6.14 -42.61 19.68
C LEU A 362 -6.92 -43.65 18.86
N GLU A 363 -6.26 -44.24 17.86
CA GLU A 363 -6.83 -45.22 16.96
C GLU A 363 -6.28 -46.60 17.29
N GLU A 364 -7.18 -47.59 17.32
CA GLU A 364 -6.81 -48.99 17.39
C GLU A 364 -6.14 -49.32 16.05
N HIS A 365 -4.80 -49.39 16.04
CA HIS A 365 -4.14 -50.08 14.94
C HIS A 365 -4.50 -51.56 15.07
N GLU A 366 -5.56 -51.98 14.38
CA GLU A 366 -5.62 -53.36 13.90
C GLU A 366 -4.36 -53.54 13.07
N VAL A 367 -3.35 -54.17 13.66
CA VAL A 367 -2.33 -54.86 12.89
C VAL A 367 -3.11 -55.93 12.12
N ALA A 368 -3.59 -55.56 10.93
CA ALA A 368 -4.09 -56.49 9.95
C ALA A 368 -2.94 -57.44 9.68
N ARG A 369 -2.95 -58.55 10.40
CA ARG A 369 -2.14 -59.72 10.14
C ARG A 369 -2.69 -60.24 8.82
N HIS A 370 -2.26 -59.64 7.71
CA HIS A 370 -2.34 -60.23 6.39
C HIS A 370 -1.46 -61.49 6.44
N GLU A 371 -2.09 -62.55 6.93
CA GLU A 371 -1.64 -63.90 6.76
C GLU A 371 -1.51 -64.13 5.25
N SER A 372 -0.26 -64.34 4.87
CA SER A 372 0.20 -64.84 3.59
C SER A 372 -0.75 -65.89 2.98
N ALA A 373 -1.69 -65.44 2.14
CA ALA A 373 -2.28 -66.27 1.12
C ALA A 373 -1.26 -66.38 -0.02
N GLN A 374 -0.62 -67.55 -0.05
CA GLN A 374 0.28 -68.03 -1.08
C GLN A 374 -0.17 -67.63 -2.49
N LEU A 375 0.55 -66.69 -3.11
CA LEU A 375 0.69 -66.69 -4.57
C LEU A 375 1.65 -67.84 -4.91
N GLN A 376 1.06 -69.01 -5.17
CA GLN A 376 1.70 -70.14 -5.80
C GLN A 376 2.20 -69.69 -7.18
N ILE A 377 3.51 -69.46 -7.29
CA ILE A 377 4.20 -69.27 -8.56
C ILE A 377 4.24 -70.64 -9.23
N ALA A 378 3.44 -70.83 -10.29
CA ALA A 378 3.64 -71.93 -11.23
C ALA A 378 4.79 -71.57 -12.19
N PRO A 379 5.69 -72.51 -12.54
CA PRO A 379 6.86 -72.21 -13.34
C PRO A 379 6.53 -72.15 -14.84
N VAL A 380 7.30 -71.28 -15.50
CA VAL A 380 7.44 -71.15 -16.95
C VAL A 380 7.88 -72.46 -17.59
N VAL A 381 7.23 -72.85 -18.69
CA VAL A 381 7.82 -73.73 -19.72
C VAL A 381 7.52 -73.13 -21.10
N SER A 382 8.62 -72.83 -21.79
CA SER A 382 8.89 -72.61 -23.23
C SER A 382 7.94 -71.78 -24.08
#